data_AF-A0A521INV0-F1
#
_entry.id   AF-A0A521INV0-F1
#
_cell.length_a   1.000
_cell.length_b   1.000
_cell.length_c   1.000
_cell.angle_alpha   90.00
_cell.angle_beta   90.00
_cell.angle_gamma   90.00
#
_symmetry.space_group_name_H-M   'P 1'
#
loop_
_entity.id
_entity.type
_entity.pdbx_description
1 polymer ?
#
loop_
_entity_poly.entity_id
_entity_poly.type
_entity_poly.pdbx_seq_one_letter_code
_entity_poly.pdbx_strand_id
1 'polypeptide(L)'
;MKHLALILLFVLSISFYACDKNDTNQNFQFEAKVLGRNTDCGLYAIQITKNIQNANVIAGTNSNDIFIAKNLPINLQVEGLSINLNIRKIQDSELGVCTALGPSYPWIYVLEAEENIK
;
A
#
# COMPACT_ATOMS: atom_id res chain seq x y z
N MET A 1 -13.26 -56.82 -8.83
CA MET A 1 -13.71 -55.55 -8.22
C MET A 1 -12.83 -55.04 -7.06
N LYS A 2 -11.67 -55.66 -6.75
CA LYS A 2 -10.76 -55.15 -5.69
C LYS A 2 -9.71 -54.17 -6.21
N HIS A 3 -9.31 -54.31 -7.48
CA HIS A 3 -8.33 -53.41 -8.11
C HIS A 3 -8.90 -52.04 -8.50
N LEU A 4 -10.23 -51.91 -8.66
CA LEU A 4 -10.88 -50.64 -9.00
C LEU A 4 -10.85 -49.64 -7.83
N ALA A 5 -10.95 -50.14 -6.59
CA ALA A 5 -10.90 -49.31 -5.38
C ALA A 5 -9.51 -48.73 -5.11
N LEU A 6 -8.44 -49.42 -5.53
CA LEU A 6 -7.06 -48.99 -5.30
C LEU A 6 -6.63 -47.87 -6.26
N ILE A 7 -7.18 -47.86 -7.48
CA ILE A 7 -6.96 -46.80 -8.47
C ILE A 7 -7.67 -45.50 -8.03
N LEU A 8 -8.87 -45.60 -7.44
CA LEU A 8 -9.62 -44.46 -6.94
C LEU A 8 -8.89 -43.70 -5.82
N LEU A 9 -8.14 -44.43 -4.98
CA LEU A 9 -7.36 -43.83 -3.87
C LEU A 9 -6.14 -43.04 -4.36
N PHE A 10 -5.55 -43.44 -5.50
CA PHE A 10 -4.36 -42.79 -6.08
C PHE A 10 -4.69 -41.47 -6.79
N VAL A 11 -5.91 -41.32 -7.30
CA VAL A 11 -6.36 -40.09 -7.99
C VAL A 11 -6.65 -38.97 -7.00
N LEU A 12 -7.05 -39.29 -5.75
CA LEU A 12 -7.31 -38.28 -4.71
C LEU A 12 -6.04 -37.63 -4.13
N SER A 13 -4.88 -38.26 -4.26
CA SER A 13 -3.62 -37.72 -3.72
C SER A 13 -2.98 -36.61 -4.57
N ILE A 14 -3.47 -36.38 -5.79
CA ILE A 14 -2.88 -35.41 -6.74
C ILE A 14 -3.52 -34.02 -6.59
N SER A 15 -4.55 -33.87 -5.76
CA SER A 15 -5.35 -32.64 -5.67
C SER A 15 -4.75 -31.51 -4.81
N PHE A 16 -3.58 -31.69 -4.20
CA PHE A 16 -3.06 -30.75 -3.19
C PHE A 16 -1.84 -29.91 -3.63
N TYR A 17 -1.42 -29.97 -4.88
CA TYR A 17 -0.34 -29.12 -5.40
C TYR A 17 -0.83 -28.23 -6.53
N ALA A 18 -1.71 -27.29 -6.21
CA ALA A 18 -1.92 -26.09 -7.03
C ALA A 18 -2.20 -24.90 -6.10
N CYS A 19 -1.25 -24.64 -5.19
CA CYS A 19 -1.12 -23.31 -4.61
C CYS A 19 -0.31 -22.53 -5.63
N ASP A 20 -1.01 -21.93 -6.59
CA ASP A 20 -0.43 -20.92 -7.45
C ASP A 20 0.03 -19.80 -6.51
N LYS A 21 1.34 -19.57 -6.45
CA LYS A 21 1.85 -18.37 -5.81
C LYS A 21 1.26 -17.25 -6.64
N ASN A 22 0.32 -16.51 -6.04
CA ASN A 22 -0.17 -15.25 -6.56
C ASN A 22 1.07 -14.36 -6.81
N ASP A 23 1.65 -14.45 -8.01
CA ASP A 23 2.37 -13.38 -8.66
C ASP A 23 1.30 -12.33 -9.01
N THR A 24 0.72 -11.74 -7.96
CA THR A 24 0.13 -10.42 -8.06
C THR A 24 1.31 -9.52 -8.34
N ASN A 25 1.69 -9.43 -9.61
CA ASN A 25 2.65 -8.47 -10.12
C ASN A 25 1.97 -7.09 -10.02
N GLN A 26 1.68 -6.67 -8.78
CA GLN A 26 1.10 -5.38 -8.47
C GLN A 26 2.15 -4.36 -8.88
N ASN A 27 1.89 -3.71 -10.00
CA ASN A 27 2.79 -2.70 -10.53
C ASN A 27 2.62 -1.43 -9.70
N PHE A 28 3.35 -1.37 -8.58
CA PHE A 28 3.39 -0.19 -7.73
C PHE A 28 4.13 0.95 -8.43
N GLN A 29 3.46 2.09 -8.54
CA GLN A 29 3.99 3.25 -9.24
C GLN A 29 4.95 4.07 -8.39
N PHE A 30 4.93 3.92 -7.07
CA PHE A 30 5.68 4.76 -6.13
C PHE A 30 6.43 3.92 -5.10
N GLU A 31 7.59 4.41 -4.69
CA GLU A 31 8.32 3.95 -3.50
C GLU A 31 8.29 5.07 -2.46
N ALA A 32 8.07 4.74 -1.20
CA ALA A 32 8.00 5.71 -0.12
C ALA A 32 8.59 5.19 1.19
N LYS A 33 8.88 6.13 2.09
CA LYS A 33 9.25 5.85 3.48
C LYS A 33 8.18 6.40 4.42
N VAL A 34 7.74 5.59 5.37
CA VAL A 34 6.80 6.01 6.41
C VAL A 34 7.54 6.87 7.43
N LEU A 35 7.08 8.11 7.65
CA LEU A 35 7.71 9.06 8.57
C LEU A 35 7.13 9.03 9.99
N GLY A 36 6.01 8.32 10.19
CA GLY A 36 5.30 8.27 11.46
C GLY A 36 4.00 9.08 11.44
N ARG A 37 3.34 9.16 12.59
CA ARG A 37 2.05 9.85 12.73
C ARG A 37 2.27 11.36 12.76
N ASN A 38 1.69 12.06 11.79
CA ASN A 38 1.61 13.51 11.80
C ASN A 38 0.71 13.96 12.97
N THR A 39 1.26 14.84 13.82
CA THR A 39 0.58 15.32 15.03
C THR A 39 -0.59 16.26 14.73
N ASP A 40 -0.63 16.82 13.53
CA ASP A 40 -1.62 17.81 13.11
C ASP A 40 -2.93 17.14 12.69
N CYS A 41 -2.84 16.15 11.80
CA CYS A 41 -3.99 15.45 11.23
C CYS A 41 -4.24 14.07 11.85
N GLY A 42 -3.35 13.59 12.74
CA GLY A 42 -3.46 12.28 13.39
C GLY A 42 -3.27 11.07 12.46
N LEU A 43 -2.91 11.31 11.20
CA LEU A 43 -2.66 10.30 10.16
C LEU A 43 -1.17 10.14 9.92
N TYR A 44 -0.77 9.03 9.30
CA TYR A 44 0.62 8.81 8.94
C TYR A 44 1.06 9.72 7.79
N ALA A 45 2.25 10.29 7.94
CA ALA A 45 2.95 10.96 6.85
C ALA A 45 3.90 9.97 6.17
N ILE A 46 4.02 10.08 4.85
CA ILE A 46 4.97 9.32 4.04
C ILE A 46 5.81 10.26 3.21
N GLN A 47 7.06 9.90 2.95
CA GLN A 47 7.95 10.56 2.01
C GLN A 47 8.05 9.73 0.73
N ILE A 48 7.59 10.25 -0.40
CA ILE A 48 7.76 9.61 -1.70
C ILE A 48 9.23 9.74 -2.13
N THR A 49 9.88 8.60 -2.35
CA THR A 49 11.31 8.51 -2.71
C THR A 49 11.54 8.22 -4.20
N LYS A 50 10.53 7.72 -4.90
CA LYS A 50 10.57 7.46 -6.36
C LYS A 50 9.28 7.91 -7.04
N ASN A 51 9.43 8.46 -8.26
CA ASN A 51 8.34 9.01 -9.07
C ASN A 51 7.58 10.18 -8.41
N ILE A 52 8.30 10.98 -7.61
CA ILE A 52 7.78 12.15 -6.89
C ILE A 52 7.03 13.15 -7.77
N GLN A 53 7.50 13.40 -9.00
CA GLN A 53 6.85 14.36 -9.91
C GLN A 53 5.43 13.92 -10.27
N ASN A 54 5.22 12.62 -10.50
CA ASN A 54 3.89 12.08 -10.77
C ASN A 54 3.00 12.14 -9.53
N ALA A 55 3.55 11.88 -8.34
CA ALA A 55 2.82 12.02 -7.09
C ALA A 55 2.36 13.46 -6.85
N ASN A 56 3.20 14.44 -7.15
CA ASN A 56 2.88 15.87 -7.08
C ASN A 56 1.73 16.26 -8.03
N VAL A 57 1.76 15.78 -9.27
CA VAL A 57 0.65 15.99 -10.23
C VAL A 57 -0.66 15.40 -9.70
N ILE A 58 -0.63 14.18 -9.16
CA ILE A 58 -1.81 13.53 -8.57
C ILE A 58 -2.35 14.33 -7.38
N ALA A 59 -1.46 14.79 -6.49
CA ALA A 59 -1.81 15.56 -5.32
C ALA A 59 -2.24 17.01 -5.65
N GLY A 60 -1.98 17.49 -6.87
CA GLY A 60 -2.25 18.88 -7.26
C GLY A 60 -1.30 19.88 -6.60
N THR A 61 -0.04 19.50 -6.38
CA THR A 61 1.02 20.37 -5.84
C THR A 61 2.27 20.32 -6.73
N ASN A 62 3.18 21.28 -6.56
CA ASN A 62 4.34 21.46 -7.44
C ASN A 62 5.68 21.12 -6.77
N SER A 63 5.73 20.98 -5.44
CA SER A 63 6.98 20.78 -4.71
C SER A 63 6.74 20.22 -3.30
N ASN A 64 6.31 18.95 -3.22
CA ASN A 64 6.31 18.20 -1.97
C ASN A 64 6.89 16.81 -2.21
N ASP A 65 7.65 16.32 -1.23
CA ASP A 65 8.05 14.91 -1.10
C ASP A 65 7.28 14.22 0.03
N ILE A 66 6.76 15.00 1.00
CA ILE A 66 5.99 14.52 2.14
C ILE A 66 4.49 14.71 1.89
N PHE A 67 3.72 13.66 2.19
CA PHE A 67 2.27 13.64 2.02
C PHE A 67 1.59 13.01 3.23
N ILE A 68 0.38 13.48 3.56
CA ILE A 68 -0.51 12.80 4.50
C ILE A 68 -1.16 11.62 3.79
N ALA A 69 -0.92 10.40 4.28
CA ALA A 69 -1.39 9.17 3.67
C ALA A 69 -2.71 8.72 4.29
N LYS A 70 -3.82 9.03 3.62
CA LYS A 70 -5.13 8.46 3.96
C LYS A 70 -5.18 7.01 3.50
N ASN A 71 -5.81 6.14 4.30
CA ASN A 71 -6.00 4.72 4.01
C ASN A 71 -4.70 3.89 3.92
N LEU A 72 -3.65 4.30 4.64
CA LEU A 72 -2.45 3.46 4.79
C LEU A 72 -2.79 2.20 5.62
N PRO A 73 -2.54 0.98 5.11
CA PRO A 73 -2.83 -0.26 5.83
C PRO A 73 -2.18 -0.31 7.22
N ILE A 74 -2.89 -0.85 8.21
CA ILE A 74 -2.47 -0.81 9.61
C ILE A 74 -1.13 -1.51 9.86
N ASN A 75 -0.83 -2.58 9.11
CA ASN A 75 0.44 -3.31 9.19
C ASN A 75 1.62 -2.52 8.61
N LEU A 76 1.37 -1.47 7.83
CA LEU A 76 2.40 -0.60 7.24
C LEU A 76 2.54 0.72 7.99
N GLN A 77 1.75 0.95 9.05
CA GLN A 77 1.82 2.13 9.91
C GLN A 77 2.99 2.01 10.92
N VAL A 78 4.20 1.83 10.40
CA VAL A 78 5.42 1.67 11.18
C VAL A 78 6.43 2.71 10.72
N GLU A 79 6.88 3.57 11.63
CA GLU A 79 7.86 4.60 11.33
C GLU A 79 9.17 3.98 10.79
N GLY A 80 9.70 4.55 9.72
CA GLY A 80 10.91 4.08 9.06
C GLY A 80 10.69 3.01 7.98
N LEU A 81 9.49 2.43 7.88
CA LEU A 81 9.20 1.37 6.92
C LEU A 81 9.29 1.87 5.49
N SER A 82 9.97 1.10 4.63
CA SER A 82 9.98 1.35 3.19
C SER A 82 8.81 0.60 2.56
N ILE A 83 8.04 1.27 1.71
CA ILE A 83 6.82 0.72 1.12
C ILE A 83 6.76 0.99 -0.38
N ASN A 84 6.13 0.08 -1.10
CA ASN A 84 5.64 0.30 -2.46
C ASN A 84 4.15 0.64 -2.38
N LEU A 85 3.67 1.58 -3.20
CA LEU A 85 2.27 1.99 -3.15
C LEU A 85 1.72 2.52 -4.48
N ASN A 86 0.40 2.43 -4.61
CA ASN A 86 -0.41 3.10 -5.61
C ASN A 86 -1.31 4.12 -4.91
N ILE A 87 -1.45 5.30 -5.52
CA ILE A 87 -2.16 6.43 -4.90
C ILE A 87 -3.12 7.06 -5.89
N ARG A 88 -4.09 7.78 -5.36
CA ARG A 88 -4.91 8.74 -6.12
C ARG A 88 -5.06 10.05 -5.37
N LYS A 89 -5.58 11.05 -6.08
CA LYS A 89 -6.01 12.31 -5.47
C LYS A 89 -7.07 12.02 -4.41
N ILE A 90 -6.95 12.71 -3.28
CA ILE A 90 -7.96 12.64 -2.24
C ILE A 90 -9.24 13.36 -2.66
N GLN A 91 -10.39 12.87 -2.20
CA GLN A 91 -11.67 13.56 -2.37
C GLN A 91 -11.98 14.43 -1.14
N ASP A 92 -12.75 15.50 -1.34
CA ASP A 92 -13.09 16.44 -0.25
C ASP A 92 -13.79 15.76 0.93
N SER A 93 -14.59 14.73 0.67
CA SER A 93 -15.28 13.92 1.70
C SER A 93 -14.34 13.00 2.51
N GLU A 94 -13.11 12.80 2.06
CA GLU A 94 -12.12 11.91 2.70
C GLU A 94 -11.13 12.67 3.59
N LEU A 95 -11.11 14.00 3.46
CA LEU A 95 -10.34 14.91 4.28
C LEU A 95 -10.79 14.80 5.74
N GLY A 96 -9.81 14.69 6.63
CA GLY A 96 -10.04 14.72 8.06
C GLY A 96 -9.89 16.12 8.62
N VAL A 97 -10.17 16.24 9.91
CA VAL A 97 -9.81 17.44 10.68
C VAL A 97 -8.30 17.40 10.97
N CYS A 98 -7.59 18.46 10.60
CA CYS A 98 -6.27 18.76 11.12
C CYS A 98 -6.39 19.93 12.09
N THR A 99 -5.42 20.06 12.99
CA THR A 99 -5.19 21.36 13.63
C THR A 99 -4.55 22.31 12.60
N ALA A 100 -4.25 23.54 12.98
CA ALA A 100 -3.50 24.48 12.14
C ALA A 100 -2.13 24.81 12.77
N LEU A 101 -1.64 23.88 13.61
CA LEU A 101 -0.44 24.07 14.42
C LEU A 101 0.80 23.40 13.81
N GLY A 102 0.66 22.70 12.68
CA GLY A 102 1.74 21.99 12.01
C GLY A 102 1.98 22.44 10.56
N PRO A 103 3.03 21.90 9.92
CA PRO A 103 3.23 22.07 8.49
C PRO A 103 2.08 21.44 7.71
N SER A 104 1.52 22.21 6.77
CA SER A 104 0.52 21.74 5.84
C SER A 104 1.17 20.86 4.78
N TYR A 105 0.93 19.55 4.86
CA TYR A 105 1.32 18.61 3.81
C TYR A 105 0.11 18.27 2.93
N PRO A 106 0.32 18.11 1.61
CA PRO A 106 -0.72 17.64 0.70
C PRO A 106 -1.21 16.25 1.11
N TRP A 107 -2.49 16.00 0.87
CA TRP A 107 -3.11 14.71 1.17
C TRP A 107 -3.21 13.84 -0.09
N ILE A 108 -2.99 12.54 0.11
CA ILE A 108 -3.19 11.50 -0.91
C ILE A 108 -3.99 10.35 -0.32
N TYR A 109 -4.68 9.60 -1.18
CA TYR A 109 -5.36 8.37 -0.79
C TYR A 109 -4.58 7.16 -1.28
N VAL A 110 -4.19 6.28 -0.36
CA VAL A 110 -3.50 5.02 -0.66
C VAL A 110 -4.52 3.99 -1.14
N LEU A 111 -4.35 3.52 -2.37
CA LEU A 111 -5.18 2.48 -2.96
C LEU A 111 -4.70 1.09 -2.53
N GLU A 112 -3.40 0.85 -2.70
CA GLU A 112 -2.72 -0.40 -2.40
C GLU A 112 -1.32 -0.05 -1.90
N ALA A 113 -0.81 -0.84 -0.96
CA ALA A 113 0.56 -0.70 -0.49
C ALA A 113 1.08 -2.03 0.06
N GLU A 114 2.39 -2.23 -0.05
CA GLU A 114 3.12 -3.35 0.53
C GLU A 114 4.46 -2.88 1.09
N GLU A 115 5.08 -3.70 1.94
CA GLU A 115 6.45 -3.46 2.39
C GLU A 115 7.43 -3.66 1.23
N ASN A 116 8.32 -2.70 1.04
CA ASN A 116 9.42 -2.81 0.09
C ASN A 116 10.59 -3.55 0.77
N ILE A 117 10.64 -4.87 0.56
CA ILE A 117 11.74 -5.71 1.02
C ILE A 117 12.88 -5.56 0.02
N LYS A 118 13.96 -4.89 0.45
CA LYS A 118 15.21 -4.76 -0.33
C LYS A 118 16.10 -5.98 -0.20
#